data_AF-A0A1G1VQI5-F1
#
_entry.id   AF-A0A1G1VQI5-F1
#
_cell.length_a   1.000
_cell.length_b   1.000
_cell.length_c   1.000
_cell.angle_alpha   90.00
_cell.angle_beta   90.00
_cell.angle_gamma   90.00
#
_symmetry.space_group_name_H-M   'P 1'
#
loop_
_entity.id
_entity.type
_entity.pdbx_description
1 polymer ?
#
loop_
_entity_poly.entity_id
_entity_poly.type
_entity_poly.pdbx_seq_one_letter_code
_entity_poly.pdbx_strand_id
1 'polypeptide(L)'
;MIPGPIVLEAATTLAKDKTINRPDLAKKLLDDYALLEDQPPTTHLFQELAQNYPLKGSRQNTPFDYFILTTARLNQIKIVFSFDAFYKKQGLILAKELL
;
A
#
# COMPACT_ATOMS: atom_id res chain seq x y z
N MET A 1 -9.01 3.43 5.82
CA MET A 1 -7.62 3.77 6.20
C MET A 1 -6.75 3.70 4.96
N ILE A 2 -5.96 4.74 4.70
CA ILE A 2 -5.00 4.80 3.59
C ILE A 2 -3.61 4.84 4.23
N PRO A 3 -2.75 3.84 4.03
CA PRO A 3 -1.44 3.87 4.68
C PRO A 3 -0.48 4.86 4.01
N GLY A 4 0.18 5.70 4.82
CA GLY A 4 1.18 6.68 4.35
C GLY A 4 2.26 6.10 3.40
N PRO A 5 2.82 4.90 3.64
CA PRO A 5 3.77 4.28 2.70
C PRO A 5 3.25 4.10 1.27
N ILE A 6 1.94 3.88 1.11
CA ILE A 6 1.31 3.71 -0.22
C ILE A 6 1.11 5.04 -0.92
N VAL A 7 0.80 6.08 -0.15
CA VAL A 7 0.76 7.45 -0.68
C VAL A 7 2.14 7.89 -1.13
N LEU A 8 3.18 7.54 -0.37
CA LEU A 8 4.57 7.81 -0.75
C LEU A 8 4.96 7.06 -2.03
N GLU A 9 4.62 5.78 -2.16
CA GLU A 9 4.89 4.99 -3.37
C GLU A 9 4.17 5.56 -4.59
N ALA A 10 2.87 5.87 -4.45
CA ALA A 10 2.07 6.46 -5.51
C ALA A 10 2.59 7.84 -5.92
N ALA A 11 2.91 8.72 -4.97
CA ALA A 11 3.49 10.04 -5.23
C ALA A 11 4.86 9.92 -5.91
N THR A 12 5.70 8.99 -5.48
CA THR A 12 7.01 8.72 -6.09
C THR A 12 6.85 8.24 -7.53
N THR A 13 5.91 7.33 -7.79
CA THR A 13 5.59 6.83 -9.12
C THR A 13 5.13 7.97 -10.03
N LEU A 14 4.18 8.78 -9.58
CA LEU A 14 3.70 9.96 -10.32
C LEU A 14 4.85 10.93 -10.65
N ALA A 15 5.76 11.19 -9.71
CA ALA A 15 6.81 12.19 -9.88
C ALA A 15 8.05 11.70 -10.64
N LYS A 16 8.38 10.41 -10.58
CA LYS A 16 9.67 9.86 -11.04
C LYS A 16 9.57 8.89 -12.20
N ASP A 17 8.40 8.30 -12.45
CA ASP A 17 8.21 7.44 -13.60
C ASP A 17 8.39 8.24 -14.90
N LYS A 18 9.20 7.71 -15.84
CA LYS A 18 9.55 8.43 -17.08
C LYS A 18 8.39 8.53 -18.06
N THR A 19 7.39 7.65 -17.95
CA THR A 19 6.20 7.62 -18.81
C THR A 19 5.07 8.50 -18.26
N ILE A 20 4.91 8.55 -16.93
CA ILE A 20 3.90 9.38 -16.27
C ILE A 20 4.43 10.81 -16.10
N ASN A 21 5.53 10.99 -15.35
CA ASN A 21 6.20 12.25 -15.08
C ASN A 21 5.24 13.42 -14.76
N ARG A 22 4.38 13.23 -13.74
CA ARG A 22 3.39 14.19 -13.22
C ARG A 22 3.71 14.59 -11.78
N PRO A 23 4.79 15.36 -11.54
CA PRO A 23 5.12 15.85 -10.20
C PRO A 23 4.04 16.78 -9.62
N ASP A 24 3.25 17.44 -10.48
CA ASP A 24 2.09 18.24 -10.09
C ASP A 24 0.99 17.39 -9.42
N LEU A 25 0.70 16.22 -9.99
CA LEU A 25 -0.25 15.27 -9.40
C LEU A 25 0.31 14.63 -8.13
N ALA A 26 1.62 14.36 -8.08
CA ALA A 26 2.27 13.87 -6.87
C ALA A 26 2.13 14.87 -5.71
N LYS A 27 2.37 16.17 -5.98
CA LYS A 27 2.18 17.23 -4.98
C LYS A 27 0.72 17.28 -4.53
N LYS A 28 -0.22 17.29 -5.47
CA LYS A 28 -1.65 17.30 -5.14
C LYS A 28 -2.05 16.10 -4.27
N LEU A 29 -1.57 14.90 -4.59
CA LEU A 29 -1.84 13.69 -3.81
C LEU A 29 -1.34 13.82 -2.36
N LEU A 30 -0.15 14.39 -2.15
CA LEU A 30 0.41 14.61 -0.82
C LEU A 30 -0.37 15.69 -0.05
N ASP A 31 -0.75 16.78 -0.73
CA ASP A 31 -1.57 17.86 -0.16
C ASP A 31 -2.96 17.31 0.26
N ASP A 32 -3.60 16.50 -0.59
CA ASP A 32 -4.89 15.86 -0.31
C ASP A 32 -4.78 14.86 0.85
N TYR A 33 -3.70 14.06 0.92
CA TYR A 33 -3.47 13.13 2.01
C TYR A 33 -3.25 13.83 3.35
N ALA A 34 -2.58 14.99 3.36
CA ALA A 34 -2.35 15.76 4.58
C ALA A 34 -3.63 16.30 5.24
N LEU A 35 -4.74 16.34 4.50
CA LEU A 35 -6.06 16.72 5.01
C LEU A 35 -6.80 15.54 5.69
N LEU A 36 -6.30 14.31 5.53
CA LEU A 36 -6.87 13.13 6.16
C LEU A 36 -6.34 12.97 7.60
N GLU A 37 -7.16 12.36 8.46
CA GLU A 37 -6.74 12.00 9.80
C GLU A 37 -5.63 10.94 9.72
N ASP A 38 -4.42 11.29 10.17
CA ASP A 38 -3.28 10.39 10.14
C ASP A 38 -3.45 9.31 11.20
N GLN A 39 -3.34 8.05 10.78
CA GLN A 39 -3.22 6.91 11.68
C GLN A 39 -1.82 6.35 11.51
N PRO A 40 -0.84 6.85 12.28
CA PRO A 40 0.54 6.43 12.12
C PRO A 40 0.65 4.92 12.35
N PRO A 41 1.48 4.22 11.58
CA PRO A 41 1.67 2.79 11.75
C PRO A 41 2.15 2.47 13.17
N THR A 42 1.53 1.49 13.81
CA THR A 42 1.93 1.08 15.16
C THR A 42 3.22 0.25 15.13
N THR A 43 3.96 0.23 16.24
CA THR A 43 5.13 -0.66 16.39
C THR A 43 4.76 -2.12 16.15
N HIS A 44 3.56 -2.53 16.54
CA HIS A 44 3.04 -3.88 16.31
C HIS A 44 2.95 -4.22 14.82
N LEU A 45 2.50 -3.27 13.98
CA LEU A 45 2.46 -3.46 12.54
C LEU A 45 3.85 -3.76 11.97
N PHE A 46 4.87 -3.01 12.39
CA PHE A 46 6.24 -3.25 11.92
C PHE A 46 6.82 -4.58 12.39
N GLN A 47 6.50 -5.00 13.60
CA GLN A 47 6.90 -6.32 14.11
C GLN A 47 6.29 -7.45 13.28
N GLU A 48 4.99 -7.38 13.02
CA GLU A 48 4.29 -8.35 12.16
C GLU A 48 4.83 -8.34 10.72
N LEU A 49 5.09 -7.15 10.17
CA LEU A 49 5.68 -7.02 8.84
C LEU A 49 7.05 -7.70 8.76
N ALA A 50 7.92 -7.46 9.75
CA ALA A 50 9.26 -8.04 9.78
C ALA A 50 9.24 -9.57 9.91
N GLN A 51 8.26 -10.13 10.61
CA GLN A 51 8.08 -11.58 10.74
C GLN A 51 7.55 -12.23 9.46
N ASN A 52 6.68 -11.54 8.73
CA ASN A 52 5.97 -12.09 7.57
C ASN A 52 6.63 -11.77 6.22
N TYR A 53 7.52 -10.78 6.15
CA TYR A 53 8.20 -10.42 4.90
C TYR A 53 9.36 -11.39 4.59
N PRO A 54 9.32 -12.10 3.45
CA PRO A 54 10.40 -13.03 3.10
C PRO A 54 11.64 -12.27 2.62
N LEU A 55 12.66 -12.18 3.51
CA LEU A 55 13.95 -11.53 3.22
C LEU A 55 14.72 -12.15 2.04
N LYS A 56 14.44 -13.41 1.71
CA LYS A 56 15.03 -14.14 0.57
C LYS A 56 13.90 -14.65 -0.31
N GLY A 57 13.78 -14.11 -1.53
CA GLY A 57 12.86 -14.63 -2.55
C GLY A 57 11.79 -13.66 -3.06
N SER A 58 11.60 -12.50 -2.43
CA SER A 58 10.60 -11.53 -2.91
C SER A 58 11.14 -10.66 -4.05
N ARG A 59 11.21 -11.22 -5.26
CA ARG A 59 11.44 -10.41 -6.48
C ARG A 59 10.15 -9.84 -7.07
N GLN A 60 8.99 -10.38 -6.69
CA GLN A 60 7.70 -9.98 -7.27
C GLN A 60 6.91 -8.99 -6.41
N ASN A 61 7.02 -9.04 -5.08
CA ASN A 61 6.24 -8.19 -4.19
C ASN A 61 7.17 -7.36 -3.28
N THR A 62 6.85 -6.10 -3.08
CA THR A 62 7.68 -5.15 -2.34
C THR A 62 7.37 -5.20 -0.83
N PRO A 63 8.22 -4.58 0.01
CA PRO A 63 7.86 -4.31 1.40
C PRO A 63 6.56 -3.50 1.54
N PHE A 64 6.21 -2.66 0.56
CA PHE A 64 4.95 -1.90 0.55
C PHE A 64 3.73 -2.82 0.37
N ASP A 65 3.84 -3.86 -0.47
CA ASP A 65 2.75 -4.83 -0.64
C ASP A 65 2.47 -5.63 0.63
N TYR A 66 3.55 -6.04 1.31
CA TYR A 66 3.43 -6.71 2.60
C TYR A 66 2.95 -5.77 3.72
N PHE A 67 3.24 -4.47 3.61
CA PHE A 67 2.69 -3.46 4.51
C PHE A 67 1.17 -3.40 4.39
N ILE A 68 0.63 -3.34 3.16
CA ILE A 68 -0.83 -3.37 2.92
C ILE A 68 -1.43 -4.67 3.47
N LEU A 69 -0.82 -5.81 3.17
CA LEU A 69 -1.31 -7.11 3.62
C LEU A 69 -1.38 -7.20 5.15
N THR A 70 -0.30 -6.77 5.82
CA THR A 70 -0.22 -6.77 7.30
C THR A 70 -1.26 -5.83 7.90
N THR A 71 -1.38 -4.62 7.33
CA THR A 71 -2.39 -3.64 7.72
C THR A 71 -3.80 -4.22 7.60
N ALA A 72 -4.11 -4.88 6.48
CA ALA A 72 -5.42 -5.46 6.23
C ALA A 72 -5.74 -6.56 7.24
N ARG A 73 -4.78 -7.46 7.52
CA ARG A 73 -4.95 -8.54 8.50
C ARG A 73 -5.22 -8.01 9.92
N LEU A 74 -4.39 -7.08 10.38
CA LEU A 74 -4.50 -6.52 11.73
C LEU A 74 -5.83 -5.79 11.95
N ASN A 75 -6.38 -5.19 10.89
CA ASN A 75 -7.63 -4.43 10.96
C ASN A 75 -8.84 -5.24 10.46
N GLN A 76 -8.69 -6.55 10.23
CA GLN A 76 -9.75 -7.45 9.72
C GLN A 76 -10.40 -6.96 8.42
N ILE A 77 -9.65 -6.24 7.59
CA ILE A 77 -10.09 -5.73 6.29
C ILE A 77 -10.08 -6.88 5.29
N LYS A 78 -11.21 -7.14 4.65
CA LYS A 78 -11.36 -8.19 3.63
C LYS A 78 -11.26 -7.68 2.20
N ILE A 79 -11.46 -6.39 1.97
CA ILE A 79 -11.54 -5.78 0.65
C ILE A 79 -10.37 -4.81 0.48
N VAL A 80 -9.66 -4.91 -0.63
CA VAL A 80 -8.57 -3.98 -0.99
C VAL A 80 -8.80 -3.40 -2.38
N PHE A 81 -8.55 -2.09 -2.53
CA PHE A 81 -8.57 -1.44 -3.83
C PHE A 81 -7.21 -1.65 -4.50
N SER A 82 -7.11 -2.71 -5.29
CA SER A 82 -5.90 -3.08 -6.01
C SER A 82 -6.23 -3.87 -7.27
N PHE A 83 -5.33 -3.84 -8.24
CA PHE A 83 -5.40 -4.66 -9.45
C PHE A 83 -4.53 -5.92 -9.36
N ASP A 84 -3.64 -5.99 -8.37
CA ASP A 84 -2.64 -7.04 -8.23
C ASP A 84 -3.24 -8.36 -7.71
N ALA A 85 -2.96 -9.45 -8.42
CA ALA A 85 -3.36 -10.81 -8.05
C ALA A 85 -2.69 -11.31 -6.75
N PHE A 86 -1.58 -10.69 -6.32
CA PHE A 86 -0.93 -10.97 -5.04
C PHE A 86 -1.93 -10.94 -3.88
N TYR A 87 -2.69 -9.85 -3.74
CA TYR A 87 -3.64 -9.69 -2.63
C TYR A 87 -4.74 -10.75 -2.66
N LYS A 88 -5.21 -11.11 -3.86
CA LYS A 88 -6.17 -12.20 -4.04
C LYS A 88 -5.63 -13.54 -3.55
N LYS A 89 -4.39 -13.87 -3.89
CA LYS A 89 -3.72 -15.10 -3.42
C LYS A 89 -3.57 -15.14 -1.89
N GLN A 90 -3.57 -13.98 -1.23
CA GLN A 90 -3.48 -13.85 0.21
C GLN A 90 -4.85 -13.84 0.92
N GLY A 91 -5.94 -14.06 0.19
CA GLY A 91 -7.30 -14.16 0.73
C GLY A 91 -8.05 -12.83 0.82
N LEU A 92 -7.55 -11.75 0.21
CA LEU A 92 -8.27 -10.48 0.10
C LEU A 92 -9.15 -10.45 -1.15
N ILE A 93 -10.27 -9.75 -1.07
CA ILE A 93 -11.18 -9.49 -2.19
C ILE A 93 -10.71 -8.20 -2.87
N LEU A 94 -10.48 -8.26 -4.17
CA LEU A 94 -10.14 -7.06 -4.95
C LEU A 94 -11.41 -6.26 -5.22
N ALA A 95 -11.38 -4.94 -5.01
CA ALA A 95 -12.55 -4.08 -5.22
C ALA A 95 -13.16 -4.20 -6.62
N LYS A 96 -12.35 -4.51 -7.64
CA LYS A 96 -12.82 -4.76 -9.02
C LYS A 96 -13.76 -5.96 -9.16
N GLU A 97 -13.78 -6.87 -8.19
CA GLU A 97 -14.66 -8.05 -8.17
C GLU A 97 -16.02 -7.76 -7.51
N LEU A 98 -16.19 -6.54 -6.99
CA LEU A 98 -17.43 -6.07 -6.35
C LEU A 98 -18.25 -5.13 -7.26
N LEU A 99 -17.73 -4.83 -8.45
CA LEU A 99 -18.34 -3.99 -9.49
C LEU A 99 -18.92 -4.88 -10.60
#